data_AF-A0A1Q6XB01-F1
#
_entry.id   AF-A0A1Q6XB01-F1
#
_cell.length_a   1.000
_cell.length_b   1.000
_cell.length_c   1.000
_cell.angle_alpha   90.00
_cell.angle_beta   90.00
_cell.angle_gamma   90.00
#
_symmetry.space_group_name_H-M   'P 1'
#
loop_
_entity.id
_entity.type
_entity.pdbx_description
1 polymer ?
#
loop_
_entity_poly.entity_id
_entity_poly.type
_entity_poly.pdbx_seq_one_letter_code
_entity_poly.pdbx_strand_id
1 'polypeptide(L)'
;MSKKTLYERLGGYDAISAVANDLLPRLQADSRLARFWQHRGEDGIKREKQLLIDFLCASAGGPMYYTGRDMKTSHKGMKISEADWSAFLGHVNATLDAFKVPQAERSEVVAFVQSTKRDIVEA
;
A
#
# COMPACT_ATOMS: atom_id res chain seq x y z
N MET A 1 -27.65 -1.73 -13.62
CA MET A 1 -26.39 -0.98 -13.79
C MET A 1 -25.38 -1.56 -12.84
N SER A 2 -24.18 -1.93 -13.30
CA SER A 2 -23.13 -2.40 -12.40
C SER A 2 -22.69 -1.24 -11.49
N LYS A 3 -22.56 -1.50 -10.19
CA LYS A 3 -22.02 -0.51 -9.24
C LYS A 3 -20.56 -0.23 -9.62
N LYS A 4 -20.16 1.04 -9.68
CA LYS A 4 -18.76 1.42 -9.96
C LYS A 4 -17.80 0.70 -9.02
N THR A 5 -16.66 0.25 -9.53
CA THR A 5 -15.63 -0.42 -8.73
C THR A 5 -15.00 0.59 -7.75
N LEU A 6 -14.27 0.09 -6.73
CA LEU A 6 -13.52 0.98 -5.84
C LEU A 6 -12.46 1.76 -6.63
N TYR A 7 -11.80 1.12 -7.59
CA TYR A 7 -10.84 1.74 -8.50
C TYR A 7 -11.44 2.96 -9.23
N GLU A 8 -12.64 2.82 -9.80
CA GLU A 8 -13.33 3.93 -10.49
C GLU A 8 -13.71 5.05 -9.53
N ARG A 9 -14.13 4.72 -8.30
CA ARG A 9 -14.49 5.71 -7.28
C ARG A 9 -13.28 6.45 -6.70
N LEU A 10 -12.13 5.79 -6.63
CA LEU A 10 -10.87 6.39 -6.21
C LEU A 10 -10.26 7.33 -7.27
N GLY A 11 -10.78 7.34 -8.50
CA GLY A 11 -10.24 8.14 -9.60
C GLY A 11 -9.27 7.40 -10.51
N GLY A 12 -9.20 6.07 -10.41
CA GLY A 12 -8.40 5.22 -11.27
C GLY A 12 -6.89 5.30 -11.01
N TYR A 13 -6.10 4.90 -12.01
CA TYR A 13 -4.66 4.69 -11.90
C TYR A 13 -3.91 5.94 -11.42
N ASP A 14 -4.19 7.11 -11.99
CA ASP A 14 -3.44 8.33 -11.67
C ASP A 14 -3.63 8.76 -10.22
N ALA A 15 -4.86 8.63 -9.68
CA ALA A 15 -5.14 8.93 -8.29
C ALA A 15 -4.46 7.93 -7.34
N ILE A 16 -4.52 6.63 -7.66
CA ILE A 16 -3.85 5.58 -6.87
C ILE A 16 -2.32 5.74 -6.92
N SER A 17 -1.78 6.08 -8.09
CA SER A 17 -0.36 6.37 -8.28
C SER A 17 0.08 7.57 -7.44
N ALA A 18 -0.71 8.64 -7.41
CA ALA A 18 -0.44 9.80 -6.57
C ALA A 18 -0.42 9.44 -5.07
N VAL A 19 -1.37 8.63 -4.61
CA VAL A 19 -1.40 8.09 -3.24
C VAL A 19 -0.13 7.29 -2.93
N ALA A 20 0.29 6.38 -3.82
CA ALA A 20 1.52 5.61 -3.61
C ALA A 20 2.80 6.47 -3.62
N ASN A 21 2.82 7.51 -4.45
CA ASN A 21 3.92 8.49 -4.52
C ASN A 21 4.03 9.35 -3.26
N ASP A 22 2.94 9.58 -2.52
CA ASP A 22 2.96 10.26 -1.22
C ASP A 22 3.25 9.28 -0.06
N LEU A 23 2.69 8.07 -0.11
CA LEU A 23 2.84 7.07 0.96
C LEU A 23 4.29 6.60 1.12
N LEU A 24 4.94 6.14 0.05
CA LEU A 24 6.27 5.51 0.16
C LEU A 24 7.31 6.43 0.81
N PRO A 25 7.44 7.72 0.44
CA PRO A 25 8.34 8.64 1.14
C PRO A 25 8.03 8.82 2.62
N ARG A 26 6.75 8.82 3.03
CA ARG A 26 6.39 8.87 4.47
C ARG A 26 6.90 7.66 5.23
N LEU A 27 6.74 6.47 4.65
CA LEU A 27 7.26 5.23 5.23
C LEU A 27 8.79 5.25 5.33
N GLN A 28 9.47 5.75 4.31
CA GLN A 28 10.93 5.85 4.29
C GLN A 28 11.48 6.92 5.25
N ALA A 29 10.70 7.96 5.54
CA ALA A 29 11.07 9.02 6.50
C ALA A 29 10.77 8.65 7.95
N ASP A 30 9.94 7.64 8.20
CA ASP A 30 9.63 7.17 9.56
C ASP A 30 10.82 6.42 10.17
N SER A 31 11.37 6.93 11.27
CA SER A 31 12.54 6.35 11.96
C SER A 31 12.40 4.86 12.33
N ARG A 32 11.17 4.37 12.54
CA ARG A 32 10.91 2.95 12.76
C ARG A 32 11.03 2.23 11.43
N LEU A 33 10.25 2.63 10.43
CA LEU A 33 10.10 1.87 9.18
C LEU A 33 11.29 2.01 8.20
N ALA A 34 12.02 3.13 8.24
CA ALA A 34 13.12 3.45 7.32
C ALA A 34 14.15 2.33 7.15
N ARG A 35 14.37 1.53 8.21
CA ARG A 35 15.28 0.38 8.21
C ARG A 35 15.01 -0.65 7.10
N PHE A 36 13.77 -0.78 6.62
CA PHE A 36 13.45 -1.70 5.51
C PHE A 36 14.02 -1.27 4.15
N TRP A 37 14.47 0.00 4.02
CA TRP A 37 15.01 0.55 2.78
C TRP A 37 16.47 0.98 2.87
N GLN A 38 17.12 0.96 4.04
CA GLN A 38 18.49 1.48 4.26
C GLN A 38 19.57 0.90 3.33
N HIS A 39 19.39 -0.33 2.84
CA HIS A 39 20.36 -1.02 1.97
C HIS A 39 19.77 -1.42 0.62
N ARG A 40 18.70 -0.75 0.18
CA ARG A 40 18.03 -1.02 -1.09
C ARG A 40 18.53 -0.04 -2.15
N GLY A 41 18.87 -0.54 -3.34
CA GLY A 41 19.20 0.30 -4.49
C GLY A 41 17.95 1.01 -5.04
N GLU A 42 18.14 2.18 -5.65
CA GLU A 42 17.05 3.02 -6.16
C GLU A 42 16.13 2.31 -7.17
N ASP A 43 16.70 1.52 -8.08
CA ASP A 43 15.93 0.76 -9.07
C ASP A 43 14.95 -0.21 -8.39
N GLY A 44 15.42 -0.92 -7.36
CA GLY A 44 14.60 -1.83 -6.57
C GLY A 44 13.47 -1.10 -5.83
N ILE A 45 13.71 0.12 -5.37
CA ILE A 45 12.70 0.96 -4.71
C ILE A 45 11.67 1.46 -5.73
N LYS A 46 12.10 1.91 -6.91
CA LYS A 46 11.20 2.32 -8.00
C LYS A 46 10.30 1.17 -8.45
N ARG A 47 10.87 -0.03 -8.59
CA ARG A 47 10.11 -1.25 -8.92
C ARG A 47 9.11 -1.61 -7.83
N GLU A 48 9.51 -1.56 -6.55
CA GLU A 48 8.60 -1.80 -5.42
C GLU A 48 7.43 -0.83 -5.42
N LYS A 49 7.68 0.46 -5.67
CA LYS A 49 6.61 1.46 -5.78
C LYS A 49 5.63 1.13 -6.91
N GLN A 50 6.12 0.73 -8.08
CA GLN A 50 5.24 0.32 -9.18
C GLN A 50 4.41 -0.90 -8.80
N LEU A 51 5.01 -1.91 -8.15
CA LEU A 51 4.29 -3.08 -7.67
C LEU A 51 3.23 -2.72 -6.62
N LEU A 52 3.48 -1.74 -5.76
CA LEU A 52 2.47 -1.20 -4.84
C LEU A 52 1.30 -0.59 -5.62
N ILE A 53 1.56 0.25 -6.62
CA ILE A 53 0.51 0.84 -7.47
C ILE A 53 -0.32 -0.24 -8.16
N ASP A 54 0.34 -1.23 -8.76
CA ASP A 54 -0.32 -2.32 -9.47
C ASP A 54 -1.19 -3.15 -8.52
N PHE A 55 -0.69 -3.45 -7.32
CA PHE A 55 -1.42 -4.17 -6.28
C PHE A 55 -2.65 -3.40 -5.81
N LEU A 56 -2.53 -2.10 -5.56
CA LEU A 56 -3.65 -1.25 -5.15
C LEU A 56 -4.71 -1.15 -6.26
N CYS A 57 -4.28 -0.97 -7.51
CA CYS A 57 -5.19 -0.93 -8.66
C CYS A 57 -5.96 -2.25 -8.81
N ALA A 58 -5.27 -3.38 -8.75
CA ALA A 58 -5.89 -4.72 -8.85
C ALA A 58 -6.85 -4.97 -7.67
N SER A 59 -6.42 -4.68 -6.44
CA SER A 59 -7.21 -4.90 -5.22
C SER A 59 -8.46 -4.02 -5.15
N ALA A 60 -8.41 -2.83 -5.75
CA ALA A 60 -9.56 -1.94 -5.87
C ALA A 60 -10.55 -2.37 -6.99
N GLY A 61 -10.31 -3.49 -7.67
CA GLY A 61 -11.14 -3.97 -8.77
C GLY A 61 -10.91 -3.21 -10.08
N GLY A 62 -9.72 -2.61 -10.25
CA GLY A 62 -9.29 -2.02 -11.51
C GLY A 62 -8.90 -3.08 -12.54
N PRO A 63 -8.65 -2.67 -13.79
CA PRO A 63 -8.30 -3.60 -14.89
C PRO A 63 -6.86 -4.15 -14.78
N MET A 64 -6.13 -3.81 -13.72
CA MET A 64 -4.73 -4.16 -13.59
C MET A 64 -4.56 -5.62 -13.17
N TYR A 65 -3.71 -6.35 -13.91
CA TYR A 65 -3.24 -7.66 -13.49
C TYR A 65 -1.96 -7.52 -12.66
N TYR A 66 -2.02 -7.90 -11.39
CA TYR A 66 -0.87 -7.85 -10.49
C TYR A 66 0.12 -8.98 -10.82
N THR A 67 1.34 -8.61 -11.18
CA THR A 67 2.42 -9.55 -11.56
C THR A 67 3.48 -9.74 -10.47
N GLY A 68 3.30 -9.10 -9.31
CA GLY A 68 4.19 -9.26 -8.18
C GLY A 68 3.99 -10.60 -7.46
N ARG A 69 4.86 -10.87 -6.50
CA ARG A 69 4.74 -12.03 -5.63
C ARG A 69 3.62 -11.81 -4.62
N ASP A 70 3.11 -12.89 -4.05
CA ASP A 70 2.13 -12.79 -2.96
C ASP A 70 2.72 -12.08 -1.72
N MET A 71 1.83 -11.63 -0.83
CA MET A 71 2.21 -10.84 0.34
C MET A 71 3.14 -11.61 1.28
N LYS A 72 2.95 -12.92 1.44
CA LYS A 72 3.79 -13.74 2.31
C LYS A 72 5.19 -13.87 1.74
N THR A 73 5.32 -14.28 0.48
CA THR A 73 6.62 -14.41 -0.19
C THR A 73 7.37 -13.09 -0.26
N SER A 74 6.66 -11.97 -0.44
CA SER A 74 7.28 -10.64 -0.52
C SER A 74 7.86 -10.15 0.80
N HIS A 75 7.24 -10.50 1.94
CA HIS A 75 7.60 -9.96 3.25
C HIS A 75 8.27 -10.97 4.19
N LYS A 76 8.32 -12.26 3.80
CA LYS A 76 8.91 -13.33 4.61
C LYS A 76 10.35 -13.02 5.02
N GLY A 77 10.64 -13.15 6.30
CA GLY A 77 11.97 -12.97 6.87
C GLY A 77 12.37 -11.50 7.12
N MET A 78 11.47 -10.55 6.84
CA MET A 78 11.67 -9.15 7.20
C MET A 78 11.47 -8.88 8.70
N LYS A 79 10.88 -9.84 9.44
CA LYS A 79 10.57 -9.70 10.87
C LYS A 79 9.74 -8.44 11.16
N ILE A 80 8.74 -8.19 10.32
CA ILE A 80 7.80 -7.08 10.49
C ILE A 80 6.97 -7.36 11.73
N SER A 81 7.03 -6.44 12.69
CA SER A 81 6.32 -6.55 13.95
C SER A 81 4.92 -5.92 13.91
N GLU A 82 4.09 -6.24 14.89
CA GLU A 82 2.84 -5.52 15.15
C GLU A 82 3.02 -4.00 15.28
N ALA A 83 4.13 -3.55 15.89
CA ALA A 83 4.43 -2.13 16.02
C ALA A 83 4.76 -1.45 14.67
N ASP A 84 5.44 -2.17 13.78
CA ASP A 84 5.69 -1.70 12.41
C ASP A 84 4.42 -1.62 11.61
N TRP A 85 3.57 -2.64 11.72
CA TRP A 85 2.28 -2.68 11.06
C TRP A 85 1.39 -1.52 11.50
N SER A 86 1.34 -1.23 12.81
CA SER A 86 0.60 -0.09 13.34
C SER A 86 1.15 1.24 12.82
N ALA A 87 2.47 1.40 12.73
CA ALA A 87 3.08 2.61 12.17
C ALA A 87 2.75 2.77 10.67
N PHE A 88 2.85 1.68 9.90
CA PHE A 88 2.46 1.62 8.50
C PHE A 88 1.00 2.05 8.28
N LEU A 89 0.07 1.48 9.06
CA LEU A 89 -1.35 1.87 8.99
C LEU A 89 -1.60 3.33 9.37
N GLY A 90 -0.81 3.88 10.30
CA GLY A 90 -0.83 5.30 10.62
C GLY A 90 -0.52 6.15 9.38
N HIS A 91 0.52 5.80 8.64
CA HIS A 91 0.90 6.48 7.39
C HIS A 91 -0.12 6.29 6.27
N VAL A 92 -0.67 5.08 6.11
CA VAL A 92 -1.78 4.84 5.16
C VAL A 92 -2.94 5.79 5.45
N ASN A 93 -3.37 5.87 6.71
CA ASN A 93 -4.45 6.78 7.10
C ASN A 93 -4.10 8.24 6.84
N ALA A 94 -2.89 8.68 7.21
CA ALA A 94 -2.44 10.05 6.98
C ALA A 94 -2.38 10.42 5.49
N THR A 95 -1.95 9.50 4.63
CA THR A 95 -1.98 9.70 3.17
C THR A 95 -3.42 9.80 2.67
N LEU A 96 -4.32 8.90 3.07
CA LEU A 96 -5.73 8.97 2.66
C LEU A 96 -6.39 10.28 3.12
N ASP A 97 -6.03 10.79 4.31
CA ASP A 97 -6.46 12.09 4.83
C ASP A 97 -5.91 13.26 3.98
N ALA A 98 -4.63 13.22 3.60
CA ALA A 98 -4.00 14.25 2.76
C ALA A 98 -4.69 14.36 1.38
N PHE A 99 -5.13 13.24 0.83
CA PHE A 99 -5.87 13.18 -0.44
C PHE A 99 -7.38 13.39 -0.28
N LYS A 100 -7.87 13.58 0.96
CA LYS A 100 -9.29 13.76 1.29
C LYS A 100 -10.17 12.65 0.70
N VAL A 101 -9.67 11.41 0.75
CA VAL A 101 -10.41 10.24 0.26
C VAL A 101 -11.69 10.10 1.09
N PRO A 102 -12.88 9.99 0.47
CA PRO A 102 -14.12 9.91 1.24
C PRO A 102 -14.18 8.65 2.10
N GLN A 103 -14.95 8.72 3.19
CA GLN A 103 -14.94 7.70 4.25
C GLN A 103 -15.30 6.29 3.75
N ALA A 104 -16.18 6.17 2.75
CA ALA A 104 -16.58 4.88 2.20
C ALA A 104 -15.39 4.20 1.50
N GLU A 105 -14.76 4.90 0.56
CA GLU A 105 -13.58 4.43 -0.16
C GLU A 105 -12.41 4.18 0.81
N ARG A 106 -12.18 5.08 1.78
CA ARG A 106 -11.17 4.89 2.83
C ARG A 106 -11.36 3.58 3.58
N SER A 107 -12.60 3.29 4.00
CA SER A 107 -12.90 2.09 4.79
C SER A 107 -12.62 0.82 3.98
N GLU A 108 -12.97 0.82 2.69
CA GLU A 108 -12.69 -0.30 1.79
C GLU A 108 -11.18 -0.46 1.51
N VAL A 109 -10.45 0.65 1.33
CA VAL A 109 -8.99 0.63 1.18
C VAL A 109 -8.31 0.05 2.41
N VAL A 110 -8.63 0.57 3.59
CA VAL A 110 -8.06 0.08 4.84
C VAL A 110 -8.45 -1.38 5.08
N ALA A 111 -9.66 -1.80 4.74
CA ALA A 111 -10.10 -3.18 4.90
C ALA A 111 -9.25 -4.16 4.07
N PHE A 112 -9.00 -3.89 2.79
CA PHE A 112 -8.17 -4.80 1.99
C PHE A 112 -6.70 -4.74 2.43
N VAL A 113 -6.17 -3.58 2.83
CA VAL A 113 -4.81 -3.48 3.40
C VAL A 113 -4.71 -4.31 4.68
N GLN A 114 -5.70 -4.23 5.57
CA GLN A 114 -5.74 -5.04 6.79
C GLN A 114 -5.82 -6.55 6.50
N SER A 115 -6.47 -6.95 5.40
CA SER A 115 -6.58 -8.36 5.03
C SER A 115 -5.24 -9.01 4.72
N THR A 116 -4.21 -8.23 4.37
CA THR A 116 -2.86 -8.75 4.09
C THR A 116 -2.01 -8.93 5.34
N LYS A 117 -2.44 -8.38 6.49
CA LYS A 117 -1.67 -8.38 7.75
C LYS A 117 -1.14 -9.76 8.12
N ARG A 118 -2.00 -10.78 8.04
CA ARG A 118 -1.68 -12.17 8.42
C ARG A 118 -0.52 -12.78 7.61
N ASP A 119 -0.30 -12.28 6.41
CA ASP A 119 0.73 -12.75 5.51
C ASP A 119 2.03 -11.94 5.67
N ILE A 120 1.98 -10.78 6.32
CA ILE A 120 3.09 -9.82 6.41
C ILE A 120 3.72 -9.77 7.81
N VAL A 121 2.91 -9.78 8.86
CA VAL A 121 3.39 -9.64 10.25
C VAL A 121 3.91 -10.97 10.76
N GLU A 122 5.13 -10.97 11.30
CA GLU A 122 5.84 -12.18 11.77
C GLU A 122 6.18 -12.13 13.26
N ALA A 123 6.01 -10.99 13.94
CA ALA A 123 6.45 -10.77 15.33
C ALA A 123 5.49 -9.88 16.15
#